data_AF-A0A8B9AH40-F1
#
_entry.id   AF-A0A8B9AH40-F1
#
_cell.length_a   1.000
_cell.length_b   1.000
_cell.length_c   1.000
_cell.angle_alpha   90.00
_cell.angle_beta   90.00
_cell.angle_gamma   90.00
#
_symmetry.space_group_name_H-M   'P 1'
#
loop_
_entity.id
_entity.type
_entity.pdbx_description
1 polymer ?
#
loop_
_entity_poly.entity_id
_entity_poly.type
_entity_poly.pdbx_seq_one_letter_code
_entity_poly.pdbx_strand_id
1 'polypeptide(L)'
;MAMAVDSAGDPAKDEVSAASIPSVLKSSASSEDEIRAVARKFADQPVQNPDSGVWAVLTAISKNARQRPQGINILLSADEHCLGRCVEDAHFQIGAIAVSANHCRILRDRVAAADGELDPNLSVPVFLKDTSTNGTYLNWTKLRKRSPQARLQHGDIISFIAPPHNGNIRELFSHRSCIC
;
A
#
# COMPACT_ATOMS: atom_id res chain seq x y z
N MET A 1 -49.17 45.16 29.75
CA MET A 1 -50.06 43.99 29.58
C MET A 1 -49.68 43.34 28.25
N ALA A 2 -48.92 42.25 28.17
CA ALA A 2 -49.24 40.85 28.55
C ALA A 2 -50.30 40.25 27.58
N MET A 3 -50.21 39.10 26.88
CA MET A 3 -49.26 37.98 26.75
C MET A 3 -49.48 37.25 25.40
N ALA A 4 -48.62 36.27 25.07
CA ALA A 4 -48.65 35.35 23.91
C ALA A 4 -49.48 34.06 24.14
N VAL A 5 -49.35 33.08 23.21
CA VAL A 5 -49.90 31.69 23.05
C VAL A 5 -51.22 31.60 22.23
N ASP A 6 -51.48 30.67 21.29
CA ASP A 6 -51.15 29.23 21.12
C ASP A 6 -51.34 28.79 19.62
N SER A 7 -50.37 28.15 18.96
CA SER A 7 -50.18 26.71 18.59
C SER A 7 -51.17 26.00 17.63
N ALA A 8 -50.56 25.36 16.61
CA ALA A 8 -50.89 24.12 15.86
C ALA A 8 -52.20 24.05 15.03
N GLY A 9 -52.24 23.43 13.84
CA GLY A 9 -51.29 22.61 13.08
C GLY A 9 -51.90 22.21 11.73
N ASP A 10 -51.05 21.77 10.80
CA ASP A 10 -51.36 21.42 9.42
C ASP A 10 -51.24 19.90 9.21
N PRO A 11 -52.10 19.26 8.42
CA PRO A 11 -51.73 17.99 7.79
C PRO A 11 -52.01 18.00 6.29
N ALA A 12 -50.96 18.10 5.48
CA ALA A 12 -50.99 17.67 4.09
C ALA A 12 -50.44 16.24 3.99
N LYS A 13 -51.31 15.30 3.60
CA LYS A 13 -50.94 13.97 3.09
C LYS A 13 -51.46 13.89 1.67
N ASP A 14 -50.57 13.69 0.71
CA ASP A 14 -50.89 13.00 -0.53
C ASP A 14 -49.65 12.20 -0.98
N GLU A 15 -49.87 10.90 -1.10
CA GLU A 15 -48.94 9.93 -1.68
C GLU A 15 -48.93 10.05 -3.21
N VAL A 16 -47.75 9.98 -3.83
CA VAL A 16 -47.57 9.21 -5.07
C VAL A 16 -46.23 8.46 -5.00
N SER A 17 -46.34 7.21 -5.44
CA SER A 17 -45.39 6.12 -5.37
C SER A 17 -44.25 6.14 -6.40
N ALA A 18 -43.30 5.24 -6.18
CA ALA A 18 -42.37 4.61 -7.12
C ALA A 18 -41.17 5.42 -7.63
N ALA A 19 -40.01 5.19 -7.01
CA ALA A 19 -38.89 4.47 -7.65
C ALA A 19 -37.71 4.31 -6.68
N SER A 20 -37.37 3.07 -6.39
CA SER A 20 -36.17 2.68 -5.66
C SER A 20 -34.90 3.18 -6.37
N ILE A 21 -34.03 3.90 -5.66
CA ILE A 21 -32.62 4.09 -6.05
C ILE A 21 -31.75 3.28 -5.08
N PRO A 22 -31.19 2.12 -5.49
CA PRO A 22 -30.17 1.44 -4.71
C PRO A 22 -28.79 1.69 -5.34
N SER A 23 -28.03 2.71 -4.90
CA SER A 23 -26.68 2.88 -5.47
C SER A 23 -25.69 3.76 -4.72
N VAL A 24 -25.33 3.49 -3.45
CA VAL A 24 -24.06 4.05 -2.90
C VAL A 24 -23.42 3.16 -1.84
N LEU A 25 -23.12 1.89 -2.11
CA LEU A 25 -22.26 1.08 -1.20
C LEU A 25 -21.30 0.10 -1.90
N LYS A 26 -21.17 0.11 -3.24
CA LYS A 26 -20.37 -0.90 -4.00
C LYS A 26 -19.06 -0.41 -4.65
N SER A 27 -18.67 0.87 -4.54
CA SER A 27 -17.57 1.42 -5.36
C SER A 27 -16.15 1.26 -4.79
N SER A 28 -15.99 1.00 -3.49
CA SER A 28 -14.66 0.91 -2.86
C SER A 28 -14.07 -0.49 -2.89
N ALA A 29 -14.87 -1.53 -2.63
CA ALA A 29 -14.42 -2.91 -2.58
C ALA A 29 -13.90 -3.41 -3.94
N SER A 30 -14.60 -3.08 -5.04
CA SER A 30 -14.17 -3.43 -6.39
C SER A 30 -12.80 -2.85 -6.75
N SER A 31 -12.55 -1.60 -6.32
CA SER A 31 -11.28 -0.91 -6.59
C SER A 31 -10.10 -1.57 -5.86
N GLU A 32 -10.31 -2.06 -4.64
CA GLU A 32 -9.26 -2.77 -3.90
C GLU A 32 -8.93 -4.12 -4.49
N ASP A 33 -9.97 -4.87 -4.88
CA ASP A 33 -9.83 -6.18 -5.49
C ASP A 33 -9.16 -6.08 -6.86
N GLU A 34 -9.48 -5.05 -7.65
CA GLU A 34 -8.78 -4.73 -8.89
C GLU A 34 -7.29 -4.44 -8.66
N ILE A 35 -6.95 -3.61 -7.67
CA ILE A 35 -5.55 -3.32 -7.34
C ILE A 35 -4.83 -4.60 -6.89
N ARG A 36 -5.49 -5.44 -6.08
CA ARG A 36 -4.94 -6.72 -5.63
C ARG A 36 -4.74 -7.69 -6.78
N ALA A 37 -5.68 -7.75 -7.73
CA ALA A 37 -5.56 -8.56 -8.93
C ALA A 37 -4.40 -8.07 -9.82
N VAL A 38 -4.23 -6.75 -9.97
CA VAL A 38 -3.11 -6.15 -10.69
C VAL A 38 -1.79 -6.48 -10.00
N ALA A 39 -1.70 -6.31 -8.68
CA ALA A 39 -0.50 -6.63 -7.90
C ALA A 39 -0.10 -8.11 -8.06
N ARG A 40 -1.06 -9.03 -7.92
CA ARG A 40 -0.83 -10.47 -8.15
C ARG A 40 -0.35 -10.74 -9.56
N LYS A 41 -1.00 -10.16 -10.59
CA LYS A 41 -0.56 -10.31 -11.98
C LYS A 41 0.88 -9.87 -12.20
N PHE A 42 1.34 -8.79 -11.55
CA PHE A 42 2.74 -8.40 -11.62
C PHE A 42 3.64 -9.36 -10.86
N ALA A 43 3.23 -9.81 -9.68
CA ALA A 43 3.98 -10.75 -8.86
C ALA A 43 4.17 -12.11 -9.55
N ASP A 44 3.13 -12.63 -10.19
CA ASP A 44 3.15 -13.89 -10.94
C ASP A 44 4.03 -13.83 -12.21
N GLN A 45 4.36 -12.64 -12.70
CA GLN A 45 5.31 -12.52 -13.80
C GLN A 45 6.71 -12.89 -13.28
N PRO A 46 7.51 -13.69 -14.01
CA PRO A 46 8.90 -13.90 -13.65
C PRO A 46 9.67 -12.58 -13.74
N VAL A 47 10.51 -12.29 -12.75
CA VAL A 47 11.42 -11.14 -12.79
C VAL A 47 12.43 -11.42 -13.92
N GLN A 48 12.34 -10.64 -14.99
CA GLN A 48 13.24 -10.79 -16.14
C GLN A 48 14.63 -10.30 -15.76
N ASN A 49 15.61 -11.20 -15.76
CA ASN A 49 17.04 -10.91 -15.58
C ASN A 49 17.36 -10.01 -14.37
N PRO A 50 17.07 -10.45 -13.13
CA PRO A 50 17.56 -9.74 -11.95
C PRO A 50 19.10 -9.76 -11.97
N ASP A 51 19.74 -8.60 -11.77
CA ASP A 51 21.19 -8.53 -11.58
C ASP A 51 21.63 -9.53 -10.49
N SER A 52 22.82 -10.11 -10.63
CA SER A 52 23.33 -11.11 -9.68
C SER A 52 23.36 -10.52 -8.26
N GLY A 53 22.39 -10.90 -7.42
CA GLY A 53 22.25 -10.41 -6.05
C GLY A 53 20.90 -9.76 -5.71
N VAL A 54 20.06 -9.45 -6.70
CA VAL A 54 18.68 -8.99 -6.47
C VAL A 54 17.82 -10.16 -6.00
N TRP A 55 17.18 -9.99 -4.84
CA TRP A 55 16.35 -11.02 -4.22
C TRP A 55 14.86 -10.69 -4.24
N ALA A 56 14.49 -9.41 -4.39
CA ALA A 56 13.12 -8.99 -4.62
C ALA A 56 13.07 -7.71 -5.46
N VAL A 57 11.89 -7.43 -6.00
CA VAL A 57 11.59 -6.23 -6.77
C VAL A 57 10.29 -5.62 -6.25
N LEU A 58 10.27 -4.30 -6.05
CA LEU A 58 9.02 -3.57 -5.89
C LEU A 58 8.60 -3.02 -7.26
N THR A 59 7.46 -3.45 -7.77
CA THR A 59 6.93 -2.96 -9.04
C THR A 59 5.81 -1.96 -8.80
N ALA A 60 5.93 -0.78 -9.38
CA ALA A 60 4.95 0.29 -9.33
C ALA A 60 3.65 -0.11 -10.04
N ILE A 61 2.54 -0.16 -9.27
CA ILE A 61 1.22 -0.52 -9.79
C ILE A 61 0.28 0.68 -9.96
N SER A 62 0.52 1.78 -9.24
CA SER A 62 -0.23 3.03 -9.43
C SER A 62 0.35 3.89 -10.57
N LYS A 63 -0.49 4.72 -11.21
CA LYS A 63 -0.06 5.64 -12.27
C LYS A 63 1.08 6.56 -11.83
N ASN A 64 0.99 7.13 -10.63
CA ASN A 64 2.01 8.05 -10.11
C ASN A 64 3.32 7.33 -9.79
N ALA A 65 3.26 6.15 -9.16
CA ALA A 65 4.45 5.35 -8.89
C ALA A 65 5.19 4.96 -10.19
N ARG A 66 4.47 4.78 -11.29
CA ARG A 66 5.06 4.46 -12.61
C ARG A 66 5.71 5.64 -13.31
N GLN A 67 5.38 6.87 -12.92
CA GLN A 67 5.98 8.10 -13.45
C GLN A 67 7.31 8.43 -12.78
N ARG A 68 7.82 7.56 -11.91
CA ARG A 68 9.12 7.72 -11.28
C ARG A 68 10.24 7.77 -12.33
N PRO A 69 11.19 8.72 -12.23
CA PRO A 69 12.29 8.84 -13.18
C PRO A 69 13.23 7.61 -13.15
N GLN A 70 13.28 6.90 -12.02
CA GLN A 70 14.04 5.65 -11.85
C GLN A 70 13.38 4.44 -12.50
N GLY A 71 12.21 4.61 -13.10
CA GLY A 71 11.41 3.55 -13.69
C GLY A 71 10.42 2.90 -12.72
N ILE A 72 9.74 1.88 -13.24
CA ILE A 72 8.63 1.21 -12.56
C ILE A 72 9.10 0.19 -11.51
N ASN A 73 10.34 -0.26 -11.57
CA ASN A 73 10.87 -1.31 -10.69
C ASN A 73 11.90 -0.73 -9.74
N ILE A 74 11.87 -1.18 -8.49
CA ILE A 74 12.89 -0.92 -7.48
C ILE A 74 13.53 -2.27 -7.16
N LEU A 75 14.82 -2.41 -7.42
CA LEU A 75 15.56 -3.65 -7.22
C LEU A 75 16.08 -3.71 -5.77
N LEU A 76 15.79 -4.81 -5.07
CA LEU A 76 16.23 -5.04 -3.70
C LEU A 76 17.34 -6.09 -3.72
N SER A 77 18.57 -5.69 -3.41
CA SER A 77 19.78 -6.54 -3.43
C SER A 77 20.48 -6.65 -2.08
N ALA A 78 20.53 -5.56 -1.31
CA ALA A 78 21.10 -5.51 0.03
C ALA A 78 20.17 -6.14 1.09
N ASP A 79 20.68 -6.32 2.31
CA ASP A 79 19.84 -6.80 3.43
C ASP A 79 18.92 -5.70 3.97
N GLU A 80 19.21 -4.43 3.68
CA GLU A 80 18.37 -3.32 4.10
C GLU A 80 18.26 -2.28 2.98
N HIS A 81 17.04 -1.78 2.77
CA HIS A 81 16.76 -0.69 1.83
C HIS A 81 15.87 0.36 2.50
N CYS A 82 16.35 1.60 2.53
CA CYS A 82 15.59 2.75 3.01
C CYS A 82 14.85 3.39 1.83
N LEU A 83 13.53 3.54 1.94
CA LEU A 83 12.71 4.23 0.95
C LEU A 83 12.17 5.54 1.52
N GLY A 84 12.16 6.59 0.71
CA GLY A 84 11.69 7.90 1.14
C GLY A 84 12.00 9.02 0.17
N ARG A 85 11.66 10.24 0.55
CA ARG A 85 11.82 11.42 -0.32
C ARG A 85 13.27 11.91 -0.41
N CYS A 86 14.09 11.69 0.61
CA CYS A 86 15.46 12.20 0.68
C CYS A 86 16.47 11.11 1.08
N VAL A 87 16.24 9.88 0.63
CA VAL A 87 17.17 8.77 0.86
C VAL A 87 18.44 8.94 0.03
N GLU A 88 19.57 8.43 0.53
CA GLU A 88 20.88 8.61 -0.10
C GLU A 88 20.95 7.98 -1.49
N ASP A 89 20.41 6.77 -1.63
CA ASP A 89 20.34 6.09 -2.92
C ASP A 89 19.08 6.50 -3.69
N ALA A 90 19.31 7.19 -4.80
CA ALA A 90 18.28 7.72 -5.68
C ALA A 90 17.33 6.63 -6.23
N HIS A 91 17.74 5.36 -6.32
CA HIS A 91 16.90 4.26 -6.80
C HIS A 91 15.71 3.97 -5.86
N PHE A 92 15.89 4.23 -4.56
CA PHE A 92 14.86 4.04 -3.53
C PHE A 92 14.09 5.33 -3.23
N GLN A 93 14.36 6.40 -3.98
CA GLN A 93 13.71 7.68 -3.78
C GLN A 93 12.26 7.66 -4.30
N ILE A 94 11.36 8.23 -3.50
CA ILE A 94 9.95 8.44 -3.84
C ILE A 94 9.63 9.92 -3.68
N GLY A 95 9.49 10.63 -4.80
CA GLY A 95 9.43 12.08 -4.85
C GLY A 95 8.12 12.73 -4.37
N ALA A 96 7.12 11.94 -3.98
CA ALA A 96 5.84 12.47 -3.55
C ALA A 96 5.97 13.25 -2.22
N ILE A 97 5.41 14.46 -2.15
CA ILE A 97 5.54 15.37 -1.00
C ILE A 97 5.00 14.74 0.30
N ALA A 98 3.96 13.90 0.21
CA ALA A 98 3.38 13.20 1.35
C ALA A 98 4.28 12.08 1.91
N VAL A 99 5.38 11.76 1.23
CA VAL A 99 6.37 10.77 1.65
C VAL A 99 7.45 11.46 2.49
N SER A 100 7.63 10.99 3.73
CA SER A 100 8.73 11.40 4.62
C SER A 100 10.12 11.22 4.00
N ALA A 101 11.10 11.98 4.49
CA ALA A 101 12.50 11.89 4.03
C ALA A 101 13.05 10.47 4.08
N ASN A 102 12.88 9.80 5.24
CA ASN A 102 13.11 8.38 5.46
C ASN A 102 11.76 7.74 5.86
N HIS A 103 11.06 7.18 4.88
CA HIS A 103 9.65 6.78 5.04
C HIS A 103 9.50 5.37 5.60
N CYS A 104 10.17 4.40 5.02
CA CYS A 104 10.16 3.03 5.53
C CYS A 104 11.47 2.33 5.19
N ARG A 105 11.65 1.16 5.80
CA ARG A 105 12.79 0.28 5.57
C ARG A 105 12.28 -1.10 5.22
N ILE A 106 12.86 -1.70 4.19
CA ILE A 106 12.66 -3.11 3.88
C ILE A 106 13.91 -3.85 4.32
N LEU A 107 13.74 -4.84 5.18
CA LEU A 107 14.81 -5.61 5.77
C LEU A 107 14.66 -7.08 5.37
N ARG A 108 15.73 -7.70 4.90
CA ARG A 108 15.85 -9.14 4.71
C ARG A 108 16.65 -9.70 5.88
N ASP A 109 16.03 -10.53 6.70
CA ASP A 109 16.66 -11.11 7.88
C ASP A 109 17.27 -12.47 7.55
N ARG A 110 18.59 -12.47 7.32
CA ARG A 110 19.39 -13.69 7.10
C ARG A 110 19.73 -14.43 8.39
N VAL A 111 19.64 -13.78 9.55
CA VAL A 111 20.00 -14.37 10.86
C VAL A 111 18.88 -15.28 11.35
N ALA A 112 17.62 -14.83 11.24
CA ALA A 112 16.47 -15.70 11.50
C ALA A 112 16.41 -16.93 10.58
N ALA A 113 17.06 -16.88 9.40
CA ALA A 113 17.22 -18.02 8.50
C ALA A 113 18.41 -18.94 8.85
N ALA A 114 19.31 -18.52 9.75
CA ALA A 114 20.47 -19.28 10.18
C ALA A 114 20.25 -20.03 11.52
N ASP A 115 19.30 -19.57 12.34
CA ASP A 115 18.99 -20.15 13.66
C ASP A 115 18.12 -21.43 13.57
N GLY A 116 17.54 -21.70 12.40
CA GLY A 116 16.98 -22.99 12.02
C GLY A 116 17.80 -23.54 10.86
N GLU A 117 18.11 -24.84 10.86
CA GLU A 117 18.87 -25.51 9.80
C GLU A 117 18.57 -24.93 8.41
N LEU A 118 19.63 -24.54 7.71
CA LEU A 118 19.60 -24.01 6.36
C LEU A 118 18.92 -25.01 5.43
N ASP A 119 17.60 -24.95 5.33
CA ASP A 119 16.90 -25.46 4.17
C ASP A 119 17.12 -24.43 3.05
N PRO A 120 17.91 -24.74 2.01
CA PRO A 120 18.11 -23.84 0.88
C PRO A 120 16.80 -23.52 0.13
N ASN A 121 15.70 -24.22 0.43
CA ASN A 121 14.36 -23.94 -0.08
C ASN A 121 13.57 -22.96 0.80
N LEU A 122 14.03 -22.63 2.02
CA LEU A 122 13.33 -21.68 2.88
C LEU A 122 13.64 -20.24 2.46
N SER A 123 12.61 -19.59 1.90
CA SER A 123 12.65 -18.18 1.54
C SER A 123 13.03 -17.31 2.75
N VAL A 124 14.13 -16.56 2.63
CA VAL A 124 14.64 -15.67 3.68
C VAL A 124 13.54 -14.67 4.06
N PRO A 125 13.19 -14.54 5.35
CA PRO A 125 12.09 -13.68 5.76
C PRO A 125 12.42 -12.20 5.48
N VAL A 126 11.43 -11.51 4.90
CA VAL A 126 11.50 -10.09 4.57
C VAL A 126 10.50 -9.34 5.45
N PHE A 127 10.90 -8.16 5.91
CA PHE A 127 10.12 -7.32 6.80
C PHE A 127 10.05 -5.89 6.29
N LEU A 128 8.89 -5.25 6.48
CA LEU A 128 8.63 -3.85 6.25
C LEU A 128 8.51 -3.12 7.59
N LYS A 129 9.36 -2.12 7.81
CA LYS A 129 9.33 -1.25 8.97
C LYS A 129 8.95 0.16 8.56
N ASP A 130 7.83 0.66 9.07
CA ASP A 130 7.46 2.07 8.90
C ASP A 130 8.35 2.96 9.79
N THR A 131 8.84 4.06 9.23
CA THR A 131 9.54 5.13 9.95
C THR A 131 8.95 6.51 9.68
N SER A 132 7.86 6.56 8.91
CA SER A 132 7.27 7.76 8.39
C SER A 132 6.45 8.54 9.41
N THR A 133 6.09 9.77 9.04
CA THR A 133 5.19 10.62 9.80
C THR A 133 3.73 10.23 9.56
N ASN A 134 3.39 9.91 8.31
CA ASN A 134 2.00 9.67 7.89
C ASN A 134 1.56 8.21 8.01
N GLY A 135 2.51 7.29 8.15
CA GLY A 135 2.34 5.84 8.15
C GLY A 135 2.45 5.23 6.76
N THR A 136 2.92 3.99 6.72
CA THR A 136 2.95 3.13 5.53
C THR A 136 1.79 2.15 5.61
N TYR A 137 1.21 1.73 4.49
CA TYR A 137 0.15 0.73 4.48
C TYR A 137 0.62 -0.53 3.75
N LEU A 138 0.45 -1.69 4.39
CA LEU A 138 0.70 -3.01 3.82
C LEU A 138 -0.64 -3.72 3.65
N ASN A 139 -1.03 -4.05 2.42
CA ASN A 139 -2.34 -4.63 2.12
C ASN A 139 -3.48 -3.88 2.84
N TRP A 140 -3.42 -2.54 2.78
CA TRP A 140 -4.36 -1.60 3.42
C TRP A 140 -4.30 -1.54 4.95
N THR A 141 -3.48 -2.36 5.59
CA THR A 141 -3.22 -2.29 7.03
C THR A 141 -2.16 -1.24 7.33
N LYS A 142 -2.50 -0.25 8.16
CA LYS A 142 -1.61 0.87 8.50
C LYS A 142 -0.51 0.44 9.48
N LEU A 143 0.73 0.54 9.04
CA LEU A 143 1.94 0.47 9.87
C LEU A 143 2.30 1.88 10.36
N ARG A 144 2.80 1.97 11.60
CA ARG A 144 3.27 3.22 12.22
C ARG A 144 4.71 3.05 12.69
N LYS A 145 5.41 4.16 12.89
CA LYS A 145 6.80 4.20 13.38
C LYS A 145 7.07 3.34 14.61
N ARG A 146 6.11 3.32 15.55
CA ARG A 146 6.17 2.53 16.79
C ARG A 146 5.65 1.10 16.66
N SER A 147 5.01 0.76 15.54
CA SER A 147 4.53 -0.60 15.28
C SER A 147 5.72 -1.56 15.14
N PRO A 148 5.54 -2.84 15.49
CA PRO A 148 6.47 -3.89 15.05
C PRO A 148 6.64 -3.88 13.53
N GLN A 149 7.77 -4.41 13.07
CA GLN A 149 7.95 -4.66 11.63
C GLN A 149 6.93 -5.70 11.15
N ALA A 150 6.38 -5.51 9.96
CA ALA A 150 5.44 -6.44 9.36
C ALA A 150 6.16 -7.38 8.40
N ARG A 151 5.81 -8.67 8.40
CA ARG A 151 6.35 -9.61 7.42
C ARG A 151 5.83 -9.26 6.03
N LEU A 152 6.71 -9.22 5.05
CA LEU A 152 6.42 -8.91 3.66
C LEU A 152 6.45 -10.21 2.84
N GLN A 153 5.38 -10.49 2.10
CA GLN A 153 5.20 -11.68 1.28
C GLN A 153 5.16 -11.35 -0.20
N HIS A 154 5.43 -12.35 -1.04
CA HIS A 154 5.27 -12.21 -2.49
C HIS A 154 3.82 -11.84 -2.83
N GLY A 155 3.64 -10.81 -3.66
CA GLY A 155 2.33 -10.28 -4.05
C GLY A 155 1.76 -9.20 -3.13
N ASP A 156 2.40 -8.91 -2.01
CA ASP A 156 1.95 -7.87 -1.08
C ASP A 156 1.97 -6.47 -1.71
N ILE A 157 1.03 -5.64 -1.29
CA ILE A 157 0.93 -4.24 -1.73
C ILE A 157 1.42 -3.31 -0.65
N ILE A 158 2.35 -2.43 -1.01
CA ILE A 158 2.86 -1.35 -0.18
C ILE A 158 2.32 -0.01 -0.72
N SER A 159 1.71 0.79 0.15
CA SER A 159 1.32 2.17 -0.11
C SER A 159 2.01 3.13 0.84
N PHE A 160 2.63 4.18 0.30
CA PHE A 160 3.38 5.18 1.09
C PHE A 160 2.54 6.37 1.56
N ILE A 161 1.28 6.50 1.12
CA ILE A 161 0.48 7.71 1.39
C ILE A 161 -0.86 7.34 2.02
N ALA A 162 -1.64 6.49 1.35
CA ALA A 162 -3.01 6.22 1.74
C ALA A 162 -3.52 4.88 1.19
N PRO A 163 -4.55 4.29 1.82
CA PRO A 163 -5.34 3.22 1.21
C PRO A 163 -6.17 3.78 0.04
N PRO A 164 -6.69 2.93 -0.85
CA PRO A 164 -7.22 3.33 -2.14
C PRO A 164 -8.61 3.97 -2.04
N HIS A 165 -9.25 3.90 -0.87
CA HIS A 165 -10.61 4.37 -0.62
C HIS A 165 -10.84 5.87 -0.82
N ASN A 166 -9.80 6.70 -0.77
CA ASN A 166 -9.95 8.16 -0.80
C ASN A 166 -9.77 8.75 -2.21
N GLY A 167 -9.88 7.95 -3.28
CA GLY A 167 -9.58 8.37 -4.65
C GLY A 167 -8.10 8.74 -4.88
N ASN A 168 -7.27 8.66 -3.83
CA ASN A 168 -5.87 9.01 -3.79
C ASN A 168 -5.00 7.75 -3.82
N ILE A 169 -5.13 6.99 -4.92
CA ILE A 169 -4.31 5.82 -5.19
C ILE A 169 -2.94 6.30 -5.69
N ARG A 170 -2.04 6.63 -4.77
CA ARG A 170 -0.73 7.21 -5.08
C ARG A 170 0.37 6.42 -4.39
N GLU A 171 1.49 6.25 -5.08
CA GLU A 171 2.66 5.54 -4.58
C GLU A 171 2.36 4.10 -4.14
N LEU A 172 1.67 3.32 -4.98
CA LEU A 172 1.47 1.89 -4.77
C LEU A 172 2.54 1.05 -5.47
N PHE A 173 3.06 0.07 -4.73
CA PHE A 173 4.03 -0.90 -5.20
C PHE A 173 3.59 -2.31 -4.82
N SER A 174 3.85 -3.28 -5.70
CA SER A 174 3.70 -4.70 -5.41
C SER A 174 5.07 -5.30 -5.14
N HIS A 175 5.21 -6.03 -4.03
CA HIS A 175 6.42 -6.77 -3.68
C HIS A 175 6.47 -8.10 -4.45
N ARG A 176 7.59 -8.35 -5.11
CA ARG A 176 7.83 -9.55 -5.91
C ARG A 176 9.13 -10.20 -5.47
N SER A 177 9.04 -11.36 -4.83
CA SER A 177 10.23 -12.18 -4.57
C SER A 177 10.81 -12.69 -5.89
N CYS A 178 12.14 -12.71 -6.03
CA CYS A 178 12.84 -13.33 -7.18
C CYS A 178 13.08 -14.83 -6.98
N ILE A 179 12.98 -15.29 -5.73
CA ILE A 179 13.13 -16.70 -5.33
C ILE A 179 11.73 -17.14 -4.87
N CYS A 180 11.01 -17.82 -5.74
CA CYS A 180 9.67 -18.37 -5.50
C CYS A 180 9.67 -19.85 -5.84
#